data_AF-A0A8J4AQ07-F1
#
_entry.id   AF-A0A8J4AQ07-F1
#
_cell.length_a   1.000
_cell.length_b   1.000
_cell.length_c   1.000
_cell.angle_alpha   90.00
_cell.angle_beta   90.00
_cell.angle_gamma   90.00
#
_symmetry.space_group_name_H-M   'P 1'
#
loop_
_entity.id
_entity.type
_entity.pdbx_description
1 polymer ?
#
loop_
_entity_poly.entity_id
_entity_poly.type
_entity_poly.pdbx_seq_one_letter_code
_entity_poly.pdbx_strand_id
1 'polypeptide(L)'
;LIWLAKSLGLLVCFQLLIALRSTFCSLAPFYYTHILRVYDGTIDSMDLQWKEAYTCYMRQKEKAEHATLLSRRRLLELQIPKNDGWHPIDIHEPATFFKIVASVRGEMVSVYDGTTRYTVGRWTLGKYGAHGWPPLSSCFYAYQTAAKAMSSQFPKDSKYKTAPKVLIQVTATGKAYFNPKAGMWALSSVRPVRILPNSVPADKDANGADISPGPDRADSVIHQDLKTHPWVP
;
A
#
# COMPACT_ATOMS: atom_id res chain seq x y z
N LEU A 1 -7.45 28.63 -53.63
CA LEU A 1 -8.90 28.92 -53.49
C LEU A 1 -9.55 28.27 -52.25
N ILE A 2 -9.40 26.96 -52.02
CA ILE A 2 -10.03 26.28 -50.86
C ILE A 2 -9.48 26.77 -49.49
N TRP A 3 -8.21 27.17 -49.42
CA TRP A 3 -7.60 27.70 -48.19
C TRP A 3 -8.11 29.10 -47.80
N LEU A 4 -8.37 29.96 -48.81
CA LEU A 4 -8.89 31.31 -48.59
C LEU A 4 -10.34 31.30 -48.06
N ALA A 5 -11.15 30.32 -48.46
CA ALA A 5 -12.53 30.18 -47.98
C ALA A 5 -12.60 29.82 -46.48
N LYS A 6 -11.63 29.05 -45.96
CA LYS A 6 -11.58 28.68 -44.53
C LYS A 6 -11.16 29.84 -43.64
N SER A 7 -10.24 30.68 -44.11
CA SER A 7 -9.80 31.86 -43.37
C SER A 7 -10.87 32.95 -43.27
N LEU A 8 -11.69 33.14 -44.32
CA LEU A 8 -12.82 34.07 -44.28
C LEU A 8 -13.93 33.62 -43.32
N GLY A 9 -14.21 32.31 -43.24
CA GLY A 9 -15.20 31.77 -42.29
C GLY A 9 -14.82 32.02 -40.83
N LEU A 10 -13.54 31.83 -40.49
CA LEU A 10 -13.02 32.09 -39.14
C LEU A 10 -13.09 33.58 -38.77
N LEU A 11 -12.84 34.48 -39.73
CA LEU A 11 -12.90 35.93 -39.48
C LEU A 11 -14.33 36.41 -39.18
N VAL A 12 -15.32 35.85 -39.88
CA VAL A 12 -16.74 36.18 -39.66
C VAL A 12 -17.23 35.64 -38.31
N CYS A 13 -16.84 34.42 -37.92
CA CYS A 13 -17.16 33.88 -36.60
C CYS A 13 -16.53 34.71 -35.46
N PHE A 14 -15.31 35.20 -35.65
CA PHE A 14 -14.62 36.01 -34.64
C PHE A 14 -15.27 37.40 -34.47
N GLN A 15 -15.68 38.03 -35.57
CA GLN A 15 -16.44 39.29 -35.56
C GLN A 15 -17.81 39.12 -34.89
N LEU A 16 -18.50 37.98 -35.12
CA LEU A 16 -19.78 37.68 -34.46
C LEU A 16 -19.61 37.49 -32.94
N LEU A 17 -18.53 36.83 -32.50
CA LEU A 17 -18.21 36.65 -31.09
C LEU A 17 -17.89 37.97 -30.38
N ILE A 18 -17.23 38.90 -31.06
CA ILE A 18 -16.94 40.25 -30.52
C ILE A 18 -18.24 41.07 -30.41
N ALA A 19 -19.13 41.01 -31.41
CA ALA A 19 -20.41 41.71 -31.39
C ALA A 19 -21.37 41.19 -30.29
N LEU A 20 -21.36 39.87 -30.04
CA LEU A 20 -22.11 39.26 -28.94
C LEU A 20 -21.56 39.64 -27.56
N ARG A 21 -20.24 39.89 -27.45
CA ARG A 21 -19.62 40.31 -26.20
C ARG A 21 -19.98 41.75 -25.82
N SER A 22 -20.17 42.62 -26.81
CA SER A 22 -20.55 44.03 -26.62
C SER A 22 -21.98 44.21 -26.11
N THR A 23 -22.92 43.34 -26.51
CA THR A 23 -24.32 43.40 -26.09
C THR A 23 -24.56 42.77 -24.71
N PHE A 24 -23.70 41.87 -24.25
CA PHE A 24 -23.82 41.23 -22.94
C PHE A 24 -23.31 42.06 -21.75
N CYS A 25 -22.56 43.13 -21.99
CA CYS A 25 -21.97 43.93 -20.90
C CYS A 25 -22.95 44.84 -20.15
N SER A 26 -24.16 45.11 -20.66
CA SER A 26 -25.13 45.99 -19.96
C SER A 26 -26.19 45.26 -19.12
N LEU A 27 -26.23 43.92 -19.16
CA LEU A 27 -27.17 43.09 -18.37
C LEU A 27 -26.44 42.15 -17.38
N ALA A 28 -25.11 42.20 -17.35
CA ALA A 28 -24.25 41.29 -16.59
C ALA A 28 -24.49 41.28 -15.06
N PRO A 29 -24.76 42.40 -14.34
CA PRO A 29 -24.81 42.33 -12.88
C PRO A 29 -26.07 41.67 -12.29
N PHE A 30 -27.16 41.55 -13.07
CA PHE A 30 -28.42 40.93 -12.59
C PHE A 30 -28.54 39.44 -12.90
N TYR A 31 -27.88 38.94 -13.96
CA TYR A 31 -27.87 37.50 -14.25
C TYR A 31 -26.80 36.73 -13.48
N TYR A 32 -25.68 37.37 -13.11
CA TYR A 32 -24.57 36.68 -12.44
C TYR A 32 -24.89 36.25 -11.01
N THR A 33 -25.69 37.03 -10.28
CA THR A 33 -26.06 36.73 -8.89
C THR A 33 -27.09 35.61 -8.76
N HIS A 34 -27.98 35.44 -9.75
CA HIS A 34 -28.92 34.32 -9.79
C HIS A 34 -28.28 33.01 -10.29
N ILE A 35 -27.31 33.06 -11.21
CA ILE A 35 -26.61 31.86 -11.70
C ILE A 35 -25.67 31.29 -10.63
N LEU A 36 -24.98 32.13 -9.84
CA LEU A 36 -24.09 31.65 -8.78
C LEU A 36 -24.83 30.96 -7.62
N ARG A 37 -26.03 31.43 -7.24
CA ARG A 37 -26.84 30.77 -6.20
C ARG A 37 -27.42 29.41 -6.62
N VAL A 38 -27.68 29.21 -7.90
CA VAL A 38 -28.13 27.90 -8.42
C VAL A 38 -26.95 26.93 -8.50
N TYR A 39 -25.74 27.43 -8.74
CA TYR A 39 -24.52 26.62 -8.79
C TYR A 39 -24.04 26.16 -7.39
N ASP A 40 -24.08 27.01 -6.36
CA ASP A 40 -23.65 26.61 -5.01
C ASP A 40 -24.51 25.46 -4.43
N GLY A 41 -25.83 25.48 -4.67
CA GLY A 41 -26.71 24.39 -4.21
C GLY A 41 -26.58 23.07 -5.00
N THR A 42 -26.12 23.12 -6.26
CA THR A 42 -25.94 21.91 -7.09
C THR A 42 -24.58 21.26 -6.92
N ILE A 43 -23.54 22.02 -6.58
CA ILE A 43 -22.20 21.48 -6.29
C ILE A 43 -22.21 20.62 -5.02
N ASP A 44 -22.88 21.08 -3.95
CA ASP A 44 -23.00 20.30 -2.70
C ASP A 44 -23.82 19.01 -2.89
N SER A 45 -24.86 19.07 -3.73
CA SER A 45 -25.68 17.90 -4.08
C SER A 45 -24.90 16.87 -4.90
N MET A 46 -24.10 17.31 -5.87
CA MET A 46 -23.23 16.41 -6.65
C MET A 46 -22.14 15.77 -5.78
N ASP A 47 -21.55 16.53 -4.85
CA ASP A 47 -20.51 16.00 -3.96
C ASP A 47 -21.06 14.89 -3.03
N LEU A 48 -22.29 15.05 -2.53
CA LEU A 48 -22.96 14.02 -1.73
C LEU A 48 -23.23 12.74 -2.55
N GLN A 49 -23.78 12.89 -3.76
CA GLN A 49 -24.03 11.75 -4.66
C GLN A 49 -22.74 11.01 -5.04
N TRP A 50 -21.65 11.74 -5.30
CA TRP A 50 -20.35 11.15 -5.57
C TRP A 50 -19.78 10.41 -4.36
N LYS A 51 -19.89 10.96 -3.15
CA LYS A 51 -19.44 10.29 -1.91
C LYS A 51 -20.19 8.99 -1.65
N GLU A 52 -21.50 8.98 -1.86
CA GLU A 52 -22.32 7.77 -1.72
C GLU A 52 -21.97 6.72 -2.78
N ALA A 53 -21.84 7.13 -4.05
CA ALA A 53 -21.43 6.25 -5.14
C ALA A 53 -20.03 5.66 -4.91
N TYR A 54 -19.08 6.48 -4.47
CA TYR A 54 -17.72 6.04 -4.15
C TYR A 54 -17.70 5.05 -2.98
N THR A 55 -18.47 5.32 -1.92
CA THR A 55 -18.57 4.41 -0.78
C THR A 55 -19.19 3.07 -1.18
N CYS A 56 -20.23 3.09 -2.03
CA CYS A 56 -20.85 1.89 -2.59
C CYS A 56 -19.85 1.09 -3.44
N TYR A 57 -19.12 1.76 -4.34
CA TYR A 57 -18.09 1.16 -5.16
C TYR A 57 -17.01 0.49 -4.31
N MET A 58 -16.51 1.17 -3.28
CA MET A 58 -15.49 0.62 -2.39
C MET A 58 -15.98 -0.62 -1.65
N ARG A 59 -17.22 -0.63 -1.14
CA ARG A 59 -17.82 -1.83 -0.51
C ARG A 59 -17.95 -3.00 -1.49
N GLN A 60 -18.37 -2.74 -2.72
CA GLN A 60 -18.50 -3.79 -3.73
C GLN A 60 -17.15 -4.35 -4.15
N LYS A 61 -16.14 -3.48 -4.30
CA LYS A 61 -14.76 -3.86 -4.55
C LYS A 61 -14.22 -4.74 -3.43
N GLU A 62 -14.40 -4.35 -2.17
CA GLU A 62 -14.01 -5.17 -1.01
C GLU A 62 -14.71 -6.53 -1.00
N LYS A 63 -16.02 -6.58 -1.31
CA LYS A 63 -16.75 -7.86 -1.43
C LYS A 63 -16.21 -8.75 -2.56
N ALA A 64 -15.90 -8.19 -3.72
CA ALA A 64 -15.35 -8.94 -4.85
C ALA A 64 -13.92 -9.44 -4.56
N GLU A 65 -13.10 -8.59 -3.92
CA GLU A 65 -11.78 -8.98 -3.41
C GLU A 65 -11.94 -10.12 -2.38
N HIS A 66 -12.94 -10.05 -1.50
CA HIS A 66 -13.29 -11.09 -0.52
C HIS A 66 -13.84 -12.39 -1.14
N ALA A 67 -14.60 -12.33 -2.22
CA ALA A 67 -15.03 -13.53 -2.94
C ALA A 67 -13.84 -14.23 -3.63
N THR A 68 -12.98 -13.44 -4.28
CA THR A 68 -11.75 -13.93 -4.93
C THR A 68 -10.80 -14.58 -3.91
N LEU A 69 -10.72 -13.98 -2.71
CA LEU A 69 -10.04 -14.50 -1.53
C LEU A 69 -10.50 -15.94 -1.19
N LEU A 70 -11.81 -16.16 -1.07
CA LEU A 70 -12.38 -17.45 -0.71
C LEU A 70 -12.14 -18.51 -1.79
N SER A 71 -12.30 -18.17 -3.07
CA SER A 71 -12.06 -19.09 -4.19
C SER A 71 -10.60 -19.55 -4.24
N ARG A 72 -9.64 -18.65 -3.99
CA ARG A 72 -8.21 -19.01 -3.95
C ARG A 72 -7.86 -19.87 -2.75
N ARG A 73 -8.47 -19.62 -1.57
CA ARG A 73 -8.28 -20.47 -0.37
C ARG A 73 -8.58 -21.94 -0.69
N ARG A 74 -9.65 -22.23 -1.42
CA ARG A 74 -10.02 -23.62 -1.81
C ARG A 74 -8.96 -24.31 -2.67
N LEU A 75 -8.24 -23.59 -3.52
CA LEU A 75 -7.18 -24.19 -4.35
C LEU A 75 -5.94 -24.55 -3.51
N LEU A 76 -5.63 -23.75 -2.50
CA LEU A 76 -4.52 -24.02 -1.57
C LEU A 76 -4.83 -25.21 -0.64
N GLU A 77 -6.11 -25.43 -0.31
CA GLU A 77 -6.57 -26.55 0.52
C GLU A 77 -6.31 -27.93 -0.12
N LEU A 78 -6.16 -28.00 -1.44
CA LEU A 78 -5.95 -29.27 -2.16
C LEU A 78 -4.48 -29.69 -2.24
N GLN A 79 -3.53 -28.87 -1.78
CA GLN A 79 -2.09 -29.11 -1.98
C GLN A 79 -1.38 -29.43 -0.65
N ILE A 80 -1.12 -30.73 -0.44
CA ILE A 80 -0.27 -31.24 0.64
C ILE A 80 1.20 -31.02 0.23
N PRO A 81 2.05 -30.50 1.13
CA PRO A 81 3.47 -30.40 0.84
C PRO A 81 4.12 -31.71 0.45
N LYS A 82 4.86 -31.67 -0.67
CA LYS A 82 5.93 -32.64 -0.91
C LYS A 82 6.94 -32.50 0.24
N ASN A 83 7.47 -33.62 0.71
CA ASN A 83 8.05 -33.84 2.03
C ASN A 83 9.34 -33.02 2.36
N ASP A 84 9.24 -31.70 2.37
CA ASP A 84 10.35 -30.74 2.55
C ASP A 84 10.43 -30.19 3.99
N GLY A 85 9.78 -30.86 4.94
CA GLY A 85 9.68 -30.41 6.34
C GLY A 85 8.75 -29.22 6.56
N TRP A 86 7.81 -28.98 5.64
CA TRP A 86 6.72 -28.01 5.83
C TRP A 86 5.46 -28.72 6.35
N HIS A 87 4.91 -28.23 7.44
CA HIS A 87 3.70 -28.77 8.06
C HIS A 87 2.53 -27.82 7.84
N PRO A 88 1.39 -28.29 7.31
CA PRO A 88 0.21 -27.45 7.17
C PRO A 88 -0.35 -27.10 8.57
N ILE A 89 -0.70 -25.84 8.75
CA ILE A 89 -1.31 -25.31 9.98
C ILE A 89 -2.48 -24.42 9.57
N ASP A 90 -3.60 -24.52 10.29
CA ASP A 90 -4.70 -23.57 10.14
C ASP A 90 -4.69 -22.56 11.30
N ILE A 91 -4.61 -21.28 10.96
CA ILE A 91 -4.59 -20.18 11.92
C ILE A 91 -6.02 -19.66 12.02
N HIS A 92 -6.78 -20.19 12.97
CA HIS A 92 -8.19 -19.85 13.17
C HIS A 92 -8.39 -18.41 13.67
N GLU A 93 -7.49 -17.93 14.53
CA GLU A 93 -7.53 -16.59 15.11
C GLU A 93 -6.35 -15.74 14.60
N PRO A 94 -6.51 -14.41 14.43
CA PRO A 94 -5.42 -13.54 14.01
C PRO A 94 -4.17 -13.68 14.90
N ALA A 95 -3.11 -14.25 14.32
CA ALA A 95 -1.84 -14.43 15.00
C ALA A 95 -0.82 -13.39 14.52
N THR A 96 0.06 -12.98 15.43
CA THR A 96 1.12 -11.98 15.15
C THR A 96 2.39 -12.67 14.67
N PHE A 97 2.97 -12.13 13.60
CA PHE A 97 4.25 -12.54 13.04
C PHE A 97 5.11 -11.32 12.70
N PHE A 98 6.36 -11.59 12.38
CA PHE A 98 7.35 -10.59 11.99
C PHE A 98 7.89 -10.94 10.61
N LYS A 99 7.85 -9.96 9.70
CA LYS A 99 8.29 -10.12 8.32
C LYS A 99 9.32 -9.07 7.97
N ILE A 100 10.30 -9.50 7.18
CA ILE A 100 11.26 -8.61 6.55
C ILE A 100 10.78 -8.23 5.15
N VAL A 101 10.86 -6.94 4.85
CA VAL A 101 10.58 -6.33 3.54
C VAL A 101 11.74 -5.40 3.15
N ALA A 102 11.85 -5.06 1.88
CA ALA A 102 12.77 -4.05 1.38
C ALA A 102 12.09 -2.68 1.39
N SER A 103 12.81 -1.63 1.80
CA SER A 103 12.41 -0.24 1.55
C SER A 103 12.93 0.20 0.19
N VAL A 104 12.04 0.49 -0.75
CA VAL A 104 12.40 0.94 -2.10
C VAL A 104 11.62 2.21 -2.39
N ARG A 105 12.33 3.34 -2.49
CA ARG A 105 11.72 4.66 -2.75
C ARG A 105 10.58 5.01 -1.77
N GLY A 106 10.76 4.67 -0.49
CA GLY A 106 9.77 4.91 0.56
C GLY A 106 8.64 3.85 0.63
N GLU A 107 8.65 2.84 -0.23
CA GLU A 107 7.65 1.78 -0.25
C GLU A 107 8.17 0.48 0.36
N MET A 108 7.27 -0.27 1.01
CA MET A 108 7.56 -1.60 1.54
C MET A 108 7.30 -2.66 0.47
N VAL A 109 8.35 -3.32 -0.02
CA VAL A 109 8.26 -4.31 -1.11
C VAL A 109 8.74 -5.68 -0.65
N SER A 110 8.07 -6.73 -1.10
CA SER A 110 8.44 -8.11 -0.81
C SER A 110 9.82 -8.45 -1.36
N VAL A 111 10.67 -9.01 -0.52
CA VAL A 111 12.02 -9.48 -0.88
C VAL A 111 12.01 -10.78 -1.68
N TYR A 112 10.87 -11.48 -1.76
CA TYR A 112 10.76 -12.78 -2.44
C TYR A 112 10.32 -12.65 -3.91
N ASP A 113 9.29 -11.86 -4.19
CA ASP A 113 8.78 -11.68 -5.57
C ASP A 113 9.24 -10.34 -6.20
N GLY A 114 9.73 -9.41 -5.37
CA GLY A 114 10.13 -8.07 -5.79
C GLY A 114 9.01 -7.20 -6.37
N THR A 115 7.74 -7.59 -6.23
CA THR A 115 6.59 -6.90 -6.86
C THR A 115 5.44 -6.65 -5.90
N THR A 116 5.27 -7.48 -4.86
CA THR A 116 4.22 -7.29 -3.86
C THR A 116 4.56 -6.12 -2.97
N ARG A 117 3.69 -5.11 -2.97
CA ARG A 117 3.77 -3.93 -2.10
C ARG A 117 2.92 -4.14 -0.86
N TYR A 118 3.44 -3.69 0.27
CA TYR A 118 2.75 -3.74 1.55
C TYR A 118 2.28 -2.34 1.95
N THR A 119 1.06 -2.25 2.44
CA THR A 119 0.48 -1.04 3.02
C THR A 119 0.00 -1.37 4.42
N VAL A 120 0.36 -0.53 5.39
CA VAL A 120 -0.10 -0.69 6.77
C VAL A 120 -1.63 -0.67 6.82
N GLY A 121 -2.22 -1.60 7.58
CA GLY A 121 -3.66 -1.75 7.72
C GLY A 121 -4.35 -2.49 6.58
N ARG A 122 -3.67 -2.84 5.48
CA ARG A 122 -4.28 -3.53 4.33
C ARG A 122 -3.94 -5.02 4.29
N TRP A 123 -4.95 -5.86 4.13
CA TRP A 123 -4.74 -7.28 3.85
C TRP A 123 -4.11 -7.48 2.48
N THR A 124 -3.06 -8.29 2.45
CA THR A 124 -2.32 -8.67 1.23
C THR A 124 -2.39 -10.18 1.11
N LEU A 125 -2.59 -10.67 -0.12
CA LEU A 125 -2.63 -12.09 -0.44
C LEU A 125 -1.45 -12.54 -1.25
N GLY A 126 -0.98 -13.75 -0.96
CA GLY A 126 0.02 -14.37 -1.76
C GLY A 126 -0.51 -14.55 -3.19
N LYS A 127 0.27 -14.08 -4.15
CA LYS A 127 0.01 -14.29 -5.57
C LYS A 127 0.72 -15.56 -6.00
N TYR A 128 0.07 -16.33 -6.86
CA TYR A 128 0.73 -17.46 -7.49
C TYR A 128 1.91 -17.00 -8.33
N GLY A 129 3.03 -17.74 -8.24
CA GLY A 129 4.22 -17.48 -9.02
C GLY A 129 5.35 -16.75 -8.29
N ALA A 130 5.26 -16.58 -6.96
CA ALA A 130 6.45 -16.31 -6.16
C ALA A 130 7.32 -17.58 -6.10
N HIS A 131 8.61 -17.42 -5.77
CA HIS A 131 9.57 -18.52 -5.75
C HIS A 131 9.09 -19.71 -4.88
N GLY A 132 9.21 -20.95 -5.40
CA GLY A 132 8.88 -22.19 -4.70
C GLY A 132 7.88 -23.09 -5.43
N TRP A 133 7.46 -24.17 -4.77
CA TRP A 133 6.44 -25.08 -5.29
C TRP A 133 5.04 -24.63 -4.83
N PRO A 134 3.98 -24.82 -5.63
CA PRO A 134 2.60 -24.54 -5.20
C PRO A 134 2.20 -25.45 -4.02
N PRO A 135 1.78 -24.92 -2.86
CA PRO A 135 1.23 -23.59 -2.59
C PRO A 135 2.19 -22.59 -1.93
N LEU A 136 3.43 -22.97 -1.59
CA LEU A 136 4.42 -22.06 -1.01
C LEU A 136 4.79 -20.91 -1.96
N SER A 137 4.72 -21.15 -3.26
CA SER A 137 4.84 -20.12 -4.31
C SER A 137 3.78 -19.01 -4.20
N SER A 138 2.77 -19.19 -3.34
CA SER A 138 1.67 -18.26 -3.10
C SER A 138 1.59 -17.85 -1.62
N CYS A 139 2.70 -17.87 -0.90
CA CYS A 139 2.75 -17.57 0.52
C CYS A 139 3.74 -16.44 0.85
N PHE A 140 3.49 -15.76 1.96
CA PHE A 140 4.39 -14.80 2.56
C PHE A 140 5.23 -15.44 3.65
N TYR A 141 6.54 -15.38 3.50
CA TYR A 141 7.43 -15.87 4.53
C TYR A 141 7.57 -14.89 5.69
N ALA A 142 7.44 -15.39 6.92
CA ALA A 142 7.51 -14.63 8.17
C ALA A 142 8.05 -15.50 9.32
N TYR A 143 8.27 -14.88 10.48
CA TYR A 143 8.82 -15.51 11.67
C TYR A 143 7.99 -15.20 12.91
N GLN A 144 8.04 -16.07 13.92
CA GLN A 144 7.33 -15.87 15.18
C GLN A 144 7.90 -14.71 16.01
N THR A 145 9.20 -14.42 15.88
CA THR A 145 9.89 -13.42 16.69
C THR A 145 10.63 -12.39 15.83
N ALA A 146 10.68 -11.14 16.32
CA ALA A 146 11.39 -10.04 15.67
C ALA A 146 12.88 -10.32 15.47
N ALA A 147 13.55 -10.89 16.48
CA ALA A 147 14.98 -11.23 16.42
C ALA A 147 15.29 -12.27 15.32
N LYS A 148 14.43 -13.28 15.16
CA LYS A 148 14.59 -14.28 14.10
C LYS A 148 14.35 -13.69 12.71
N ALA A 149 13.36 -12.80 12.58
CA ALA A 149 13.14 -12.06 11.34
C ALA A 149 14.35 -11.18 10.98
N MET A 150 14.90 -10.42 11.93
CA MET A 150 16.03 -9.54 11.66
C MET A 150 17.32 -10.26 11.26
N SER A 151 17.60 -11.40 11.91
CA SER A 151 18.75 -12.25 11.59
C SER A 151 18.60 -12.98 10.26
N SER A 152 17.39 -13.07 9.69
CA SER A 152 17.20 -13.67 8.37
C SER A 152 17.84 -12.84 7.27
N GLN A 153 18.44 -13.51 6.29
CA GLN A 153 19.00 -12.86 5.10
C GLN A 153 17.92 -12.76 4.01
N PHE A 154 18.07 -11.80 3.09
CA PHE A 154 17.23 -11.78 1.90
C PHE A 154 17.47 -13.06 1.08
N PRO A 155 16.45 -13.55 0.37
CA PRO A 155 16.61 -14.67 -0.55
C PRO A 155 17.75 -14.44 -1.54
N LYS A 156 18.47 -15.51 -1.90
CA LYS A 156 19.63 -15.44 -2.82
C LYS A 156 19.27 -14.92 -4.21
N ASP A 157 18.00 -14.99 -4.57
CA ASP A 157 17.38 -14.57 -5.82
C ASP A 157 16.63 -13.23 -5.71
N SER A 158 16.65 -12.59 -4.53
CA SER A 158 15.97 -11.32 -4.32
C SER A 158 16.47 -10.23 -5.26
N LYS A 159 15.55 -9.47 -5.87
CA LYS A 159 15.87 -8.27 -6.66
C LYS A 159 16.40 -7.12 -5.82
N TYR A 160 16.19 -7.17 -4.50
CA TYR A 160 16.43 -6.04 -3.59
C TYR A 160 17.52 -6.33 -2.56
N LYS A 161 18.52 -7.17 -2.88
CA LYS A 161 19.63 -7.54 -1.96
C LYS A 161 20.32 -6.37 -1.25
N THR A 162 20.41 -5.23 -1.92
CA THR A 162 21.09 -4.02 -1.43
C THR A 162 20.14 -2.99 -0.85
N ALA A 163 18.83 -3.20 -0.91
CA ALA A 163 17.86 -2.26 -0.37
C ALA A 163 17.84 -2.31 1.17
N PRO A 164 17.52 -1.19 1.84
CA PRO A 164 17.37 -1.16 3.29
C PRO A 164 16.36 -2.21 3.78
N LYS A 165 16.77 -2.97 4.80
CA LYS A 165 15.93 -3.96 5.46
C LYS A 165 14.93 -3.27 6.37
N VAL A 166 13.65 -3.59 6.23
CA VAL A 166 12.60 -3.09 7.11
C VAL A 166 11.91 -4.26 7.78
N LEU A 167 11.81 -4.19 9.10
CA LEU A 167 11.04 -5.10 9.91
C LEU A 167 9.61 -4.58 10.08
N ILE A 168 8.64 -5.41 9.73
CA ILE A 168 7.23 -5.13 9.93
C ILE A 168 6.59 -6.18 10.83
N GLN A 169 5.70 -5.73 11.71
CA GLN A 169 4.76 -6.61 12.40
C GLN A 169 3.57 -6.85 11.49
N VAL A 170 3.20 -8.11 11.30
CA VAL A 170 2.06 -8.51 10.49
C VAL A 170 1.11 -9.37 11.32
N THR A 171 -0.19 -9.26 11.05
CA THR A 171 -1.18 -10.25 11.48
C THR A 171 -1.52 -11.16 10.33
N ALA A 172 -1.76 -12.44 10.62
CA ALA A 172 -2.13 -13.44 9.61
C ALA A 172 -3.22 -14.37 10.12
N THR A 173 -4.01 -14.90 9.19
CA THR A 173 -5.09 -15.85 9.43
C THR A 173 -5.21 -16.86 8.28
N GLY A 174 -5.89 -17.97 8.55
CA GLY A 174 -6.18 -19.03 7.59
C GLY A 174 -5.03 -20.01 7.41
N LYS A 175 -5.00 -20.64 6.23
CA LYS A 175 -4.01 -21.67 5.93
C LYS A 175 -2.60 -21.10 5.91
N ALA A 176 -1.70 -21.81 6.59
CA ALA A 176 -0.29 -21.52 6.67
C ALA A 176 0.50 -22.83 6.64
N TYR A 177 1.81 -22.69 6.49
CA TYR A 177 2.75 -23.78 6.63
C TYR A 177 3.87 -23.37 7.57
N PHE A 178 4.33 -24.29 8.41
CA PHE A 178 5.45 -24.06 9.30
C PHE A 178 6.58 -25.02 9.01
N ASN A 179 7.79 -24.49 8.95
CA ASN A 179 9.01 -25.28 8.83
C ASN A 179 9.79 -25.22 10.16
N PRO A 180 9.77 -26.27 10.99
CA PRO A 180 10.42 -26.27 12.30
C PRO A 180 11.95 -26.16 12.20
N LYS A 181 12.56 -26.69 11.13
CA LYS A 181 14.01 -26.60 10.93
C LYS A 181 14.46 -25.17 10.66
N ALA A 182 13.70 -24.44 9.84
CA ALA A 182 13.99 -23.04 9.53
C ALA A 182 13.44 -22.06 10.60
N GLY A 183 12.47 -22.50 11.40
CA GLY A 183 11.67 -21.63 12.26
C GLY A 183 10.85 -20.60 11.46
N MET A 184 10.44 -20.97 10.24
CA MET A 184 9.86 -20.06 9.25
C MET A 184 8.41 -20.44 8.97
N TRP A 185 7.57 -19.42 8.83
CA TRP A 185 6.16 -19.53 8.48
C TRP A 185 5.94 -19.10 7.04
N ALA A 186 5.08 -19.81 6.32
CA ALA A 186 4.57 -19.43 5.01
C ALA A 186 3.07 -19.15 5.16
N LEU A 187 2.69 -17.88 5.04
CA LEU A 187 1.37 -17.36 5.36
C LEU A 187 0.61 -17.02 4.07
N SER A 188 -0.60 -17.55 3.88
CA SER A 188 -1.41 -17.26 2.68
C SER A 188 -1.90 -15.80 2.61
N SER A 189 -2.11 -15.17 3.76
CA SER A 189 -2.56 -13.79 3.90
C SER A 189 -1.83 -13.09 5.03
N VAL A 190 -1.52 -11.80 4.84
CA VAL A 190 -0.90 -10.96 5.88
C VAL A 190 -1.49 -9.56 5.86
N ARG A 191 -1.60 -8.93 7.03
CA ARG A 191 -1.93 -7.51 7.20
C ARG A 191 -0.81 -6.84 7.98
N PRO A 192 -0.01 -5.96 7.35
CA PRO A 192 0.97 -5.17 8.10
C PRO A 192 0.26 -4.29 9.11
N VAL A 193 0.69 -4.37 10.37
CA VAL A 193 0.09 -3.61 11.49
C VAL A 193 0.91 -2.36 11.77
N ARG A 194 2.23 -2.51 11.81
CA ARG A 194 3.16 -1.39 12.04
C ARG A 194 4.55 -1.71 11.53
N ILE A 195 5.29 -0.66 11.24
CA ILE A 195 6.73 -0.70 10.98
C ILE A 195 7.44 -0.62 12.33
N LEU A 196 8.42 -1.47 12.57
CA LEU A 196 9.14 -1.49 13.84
C LEU A 196 10.41 -0.63 13.74
N PRO A 197 10.63 0.32 14.68
CA PRO A 197 11.89 1.04 14.77
C PRO A 197 13.01 0.03 15.09
N ASN A 198 14.22 0.25 14.57
CA ASN A 198 15.44 -0.58 14.71
C ASN A 198 15.72 -1.62 13.61
N SER A 199 15.46 -1.30 12.33
CA SER A 199 15.97 -2.12 11.23
C SER A 199 16.79 -1.39 10.17
N VAL A 200 16.95 -0.06 10.29
CA VAL A 200 18.03 0.63 9.61
C VAL A 200 19.31 0.26 10.36
N PRO A 201 20.23 -0.57 9.83
CA PRO A 201 21.58 -0.54 10.37
C PRO A 201 22.01 0.91 10.30
N ALA A 202 22.36 1.51 11.45
CA ALA A 202 22.92 2.85 11.47
C ALA A 202 23.88 2.95 10.29
N ASP A 203 23.65 3.91 9.38
CA ASP A 203 24.60 4.16 8.31
C ASP A 203 25.95 4.21 8.99
N LYS A 204 26.79 3.22 8.69
CA LYS A 204 28.18 3.27 9.11
C LYS A 204 28.76 4.35 8.23
N ASP A 205 28.63 5.60 8.68
CA ASP A 205 29.38 6.70 8.15
C ASP A 205 30.81 6.20 8.00
N ALA A 206 31.37 6.36 6.81
CA ALA A 206 32.63 5.75 6.39
C ALA A 206 33.88 6.25 7.17
N ASN A 207 33.68 6.89 8.31
CA ASN A 207 34.72 7.36 9.22
C ASN A 207 34.61 6.58 10.53
N GLY A 208 35.40 5.51 10.63
CA GLY A 208 35.54 4.72 11.85
C GLY A 208 35.94 5.59 13.03
N ALA A 209 35.08 5.63 14.04
CA ALA A 209 35.46 5.88 15.42
C ALA A 209 34.58 4.99 16.30
N ASP A 210 35.20 3.96 16.85
CA ASP A 210 34.60 2.98 17.75
C ASP A 210 34.42 3.65 19.13
N ILE A 211 33.27 4.28 19.36
CA ILE A 211 32.90 4.76 20.69
C ILE A 211 32.12 3.64 21.37
N SER A 212 32.86 2.74 22.01
CA SER A 212 32.30 1.72 22.89
C SER A 212 31.67 2.41 24.12
N PRO A 213 30.35 2.28 24.36
CA PRO A 213 29.74 2.86 25.55
C PRO A 213 30.06 1.96 26.76
N GLY A 214 30.77 2.53 27.73
CA GLY A 214 31.08 1.85 28.99
C GLY A 214 29.81 1.51 29.78
N PRO A 215 29.86 0.46 30.64
CA PRO A 215 28.75 0.11 31.50
C PRO A 215 28.74 1.13 32.64
N ASP A 216 27.72 1.99 32.69
CA ASP A 216 27.18 2.60 33.92
C ASP A 216 26.37 3.84 33.56
N ARG A 217 25.06 3.66 33.42
CA ARG A 217 24.02 4.55 34.00
C ARG A 217 22.64 4.10 33.55
N ALA A 218 22.00 3.37 34.45
CA ALA A 218 20.56 3.31 34.53
C ALA A 218 19.99 4.70 34.88
N ASP A 219 18.75 4.91 34.43
CA ASP A 219 17.79 5.89 34.92
C ASP A 219 18.06 7.38 34.65
N SER A 220 17.46 7.87 33.55
CA SER A 220 16.66 9.09 33.61
C SER A 220 15.86 9.31 32.32
N VAL A 221 14.55 9.05 32.43
CA VAL A 221 13.43 9.89 31.96
C VAL A 221 13.79 10.98 30.94
N ILE A 222 13.35 10.80 29.69
CA ILE A 222 12.96 11.93 28.82
C ILE A 222 11.61 11.58 28.19
N HIS A 223 10.55 12.14 28.78
CA HIS A 223 9.31 12.43 28.06
C HIS A 223 9.64 13.45 26.98
N GLN A 224 9.67 13.03 25.72
CA GLN A 224 9.58 13.96 24.59
C GLN A 224 8.26 13.75 23.85
N ASP A 225 7.40 14.71 24.16
CA ASP A 225 6.23 15.24 23.47
C ASP A 225 6.15 14.86 21.98
N LEU A 226 5.42 13.78 21.69
CA LEU A 226 4.94 13.45 20.34
C LEU A 226 3.75 14.37 20.04
N LYS A 227 4.05 15.60 19.60
CA LYS A 227 3.06 16.45 18.95
C LYS A 227 2.60 15.78 17.67
N THR A 228 1.36 15.34 17.75
CA THR A 228 0.43 14.92 16.72
C THR A 228 0.49 15.82 15.48
N HIS A 229 1.01 15.28 14.38
CA HIS A 229 0.58 15.71 13.05
C HIS A 229 -0.53 14.77 12.58
N PRO A 230 -1.79 15.23 12.46
CA PRO A 230 -2.85 14.43 11.87
C PRO A 230 -2.58 14.27 10.37
N TRP A 231 -2.44 13.02 9.93
CA TRP A 231 -2.54 12.67 8.51
C TRP A 231 -3.98 12.93 8.05
N VAL A 232 -4.13 13.82 7.07
CA VAL A 232 -5.38 14.05 6.32
C VAL A 232 -5.25 13.29 4.99
N PRO A 233 -6.31 12.60 4.52
CA PRO A 233 -6.31 11.83 3.27
C PRO A 233 -6.08 12.67 2.01
#